data_AF-A0A1G2YNE6-F1
#
_entry.id   AF-A0A1G2YNE6-F1
#
_cell.length_a   1.000
_cell.length_b   1.000
_cell.length_c   1.000
_cell.angle_alpha   90.00
_cell.angle_beta   90.00
_cell.angle_gamma   90.00
#
_symmetry.space_group_name_H-M   'P 1'
#
loop_
_entity.id
_entity.type
_entity.pdbx_description
1 polymer ?
#
loop_
_entity_poly.entity_id
_entity_poly.type
_entity_poly.pdbx_seq_one_letter_code
_entity_poly.pdbx_strand_id
1 'polypeptide(L)'
;MKRLIIFILFLNLASVLKGEVSIRVCQADGNTPLELADPNIPFVYRDIMVGTRLTLIISSDVKGSCDGFLLILGDDVNRGFLSARDYNDITGNWEGSCLPAAGNRAYVLFIVGLGQQGISLGTVRSPMAGDWFIIDYTALSVGVCTIIFYDYSGNRENPFIDVEPITYYLVFSHVPTCDFNNDTKVDFADFAVFASHWQRTNCPDAGGCVSVDLDMDGNIDWDDLSLFTDYWLGSKK
;
A
#
# COMPACT_ATOMS: atom_id res chain seq x y z
N MET A 1 59.05 -13.23 39.54
CA MET A 1 57.67 -13.69 39.26
C MET A 1 56.86 -12.54 38.69
N LYS A 2 56.67 -12.49 37.37
CA LYS A 2 55.89 -11.46 36.67
C LYS A 2 54.43 -11.93 36.62
N ARG A 3 53.50 -11.18 37.22
CA ARG A 3 52.05 -11.41 37.08
C ARG A 3 51.53 -10.50 35.97
N LEU A 4 51.18 -11.10 34.84
CA LEU A 4 50.55 -10.44 33.70
C LEU A 4 49.05 -10.32 34.01
N ILE A 5 48.57 -9.10 34.30
CA ILE A 5 47.15 -8.81 34.48
C ILE A 5 46.59 -8.46 33.10
N ILE A 6 45.79 -9.36 32.53
CA ILE A 6 45.06 -9.14 31.28
C ILE A 6 43.76 -8.42 31.62
N PHE A 7 43.69 -7.12 31.32
CA PHE A 7 42.45 -6.35 31.37
C PHE A 7 41.66 -6.63 30.08
N ILE A 8 40.60 -7.44 30.19
CA ILE A 8 39.63 -7.62 29.10
C ILE A 8 38.67 -6.43 29.16
N LEU A 9 38.88 -5.45 28.30
CA LEU A 9 37.97 -4.34 28.09
C LEU A 9 36.78 -4.85 27.28
N PHE A 10 35.67 -5.20 27.94
CA PHE A 10 34.40 -5.44 27.27
C PHE A 10 33.88 -4.10 26.74
N LEU A 11 34.23 -3.76 25.49
CA LEU A 11 33.47 -2.77 24.74
C LEU A 11 32.06 -3.35 24.53
N ASN A 12 31.13 -2.98 25.41
CA ASN A 12 29.71 -3.05 25.12
C ASN A 12 29.45 -2.01 24.01
N LEU A 13 29.67 -2.42 22.76
CA LEU A 13 29.05 -1.76 21.61
C LEU A 13 27.55 -1.97 21.78
N ALA A 14 26.88 -1.10 22.54
CA ALA A 14 25.45 -0.95 22.44
C ALA A 14 25.18 -0.51 21.01
N SER A 15 24.86 -1.45 20.13
CA SER A 15 24.27 -1.12 18.85
C SER A 15 23.02 -0.33 19.17
N VAL A 16 23.05 0.98 18.93
CA VAL A 16 21.85 1.79 18.92
C VAL A 16 21.03 1.21 17.77
N LEU A 17 20.06 0.37 18.08
CA LEU A 17 19.06 -0.07 17.11
C LEU A 17 18.41 1.21 16.60
N LYS A 18 18.77 1.58 15.37
CA LYS A 18 18.12 2.66 14.65
C LYS A 18 16.72 2.13 14.40
N GLY A 19 15.73 2.69 15.10
CA GLY A 19 14.39 2.16 14.95
C GLY A 19 13.91 2.29 13.52
N GLU A 20 13.12 1.31 13.14
CA GLU A 20 12.75 1.04 11.78
C GLU A 20 11.34 1.57 11.58
N VAL A 21 11.19 2.48 10.61
CA VAL A 21 9.88 2.83 10.08
C VAL A 21 9.50 1.74 9.11
N SER A 22 8.31 1.16 9.29
CA SER A 22 7.78 0.07 8.48
C SER A 22 6.38 0.39 7.97
N ILE A 23 5.98 -0.29 6.89
CA ILE A 23 4.64 -0.19 6.33
C ILE A 23 4.03 -1.58 6.31
N ARG A 24 2.83 -1.68 6.89
CA ARG A 24 1.97 -2.85 6.77
C ARG A 24 0.81 -2.53 5.83
N VAL A 25 0.59 -3.39 4.85
CA VAL A 25 -0.56 -3.30 3.93
C VAL A 25 -1.63 -4.28 4.41
N CYS A 26 -2.83 -3.77 4.64
CA CYS A 26 -3.99 -4.53 5.07
C CYS A 26 -5.12 -4.42 4.03
N GLN A 27 -6.06 -5.35 4.08
CA GLN A 27 -7.38 -5.16 3.50
C GLN A 27 -8.05 -3.91 4.09
N ALA A 28 -9.14 -3.41 3.50
CA ALA A 28 -9.79 -2.18 3.96
C ALA A 28 -10.34 -2.22 5.40
N ASP A 29 -10.42 -3.40 6.03
CA ASP A 29 -10.73 -3.52 7.45
C ASP A 29 -9.60 -2.98 8.37
N GLY A 30 -8.42 -2.67 7.81
CA GLY A 30 -7.25 -2.17 8.51
C GLY A 30 -6.58 -3.19 9.45
N ASN A 31 -7.00 -4.45 9.43
CA ASN A 31 -6.57 -5.46 10.38
C ASN A 31 -6.02 -6.72 9.71
N THR A 32 -6.62 -7.14 8.59
CA THR A 32 -6.23 -8.35 7.86
C THR A 32 -5.08 -8.04 6.92
N PRO A 33 -3.86 -8.54 7.14
CA PRO A 33 -2.72 -8.26 6.26
C PRO A 33 -2.97 -8.75 4.83
N LEU A 34 -2.50 -8.01 3.84
CA LEU A 34 -2.46 -8.47 2.46
C LEU A 34 -1.25 -9.38 2.27
N GLU A 35 -1.47 -10.55 1.66
CA GLU A 35 -0.41 -11.51 1.40
C GLU A 35 0.54 -11.04 0.29
N LEU A 36 1.81 -11.41 0.41
CA LEU A 36 2.82 -11.20 -0.63
C LEU A 36 2.59 -12.17 -1.79
N ALA A 37 2.87 -11.72 -3.02
CA ALA A 37 2.85 -12.59 -4.19
C ALA A 37 3.97 -13.64 -4.12
N ASP A 38 5.15 -13.22 -3.65
CA ASP A 38 6.27 -14.10 -3.35
C ASP A 38 6.85 -13.71 -1.98
N PRO A 39 6.84 -14.60 -0.97
CA PRO A 39 7.39 -14.29 0.35
C PRO A 39 8.90 -14.00 0.35
N ASN A 40 9.61 -14.33 -0.74
CA ASN A 40 11.04 -14.03 -0.90
C ASN A 40 11.29 -12.66 -1.54
N ILE A 41 10.26 -12.01 -2.10
CA ILE A 41 10.34 -10.68 -2.70
C ILE A 41 9.50 -9.72 -1.85
N PRO A 42 10.13 -8.96 -0.94
CA PRO A 42 9.39 -8.10 -0.03
C PRO A 42 8.62 -7.03 -0.81
N PHE A 43 7.45 -6.68 -0.28
CA PHE A 43 6.59 -5.58 -0.77
C PHE A 43 6.01 -5.75 -2.19
N VAL A 44 6.11 -6.94 -2.79
CA VAL A 44 5.33 -7.32 -3.96
C VAL A 44 4.12 -8.11 -3.49
N TYR A 45 2.94 -7.53 -3.63
CA TYR A 45 1.70 -8.11 -3.13
C TYR A 45 1.02 -8.95 -4.18
N ARG A 46 0.18 -9.90 -3.74
CA ARG A 46 -0.68 -10.68 -4.63
C ARG A 46 -1.57 -9.76 -5.47
N ASP A 47 -2.11 -10.30 -6.55
CA ASP A 47 -3.05 -9.60 -7.41
C ASP A 47 -4.27 -9.08 -6.61
N ILE A 48 -4.75 -7.89 -7.00
CA ILE A 48 -5.95 -7.28 -6.46
C ILE A 48 -6.85 -6.82 -7.59
N MET A 49 -8.17 -6.94 -7.42
CA MET A 49 -9.11 -6.47 -8.42
C MET A 49 -9.15 -4.94 -8.48
N VAL A 50 -9.41 -4.37 -9.66
CA VAL A 50 -9.82 -2.97 -9.77
C VAL A 50 -11.02 -2.68 -8.86
N GLY A 51 -10.95 -1.56 -8.13
CA GLY A 51 -11.90 -1.17 -7.09
C GLY A 51 -11.57 -1.71 -5.70
N THR A 52 -10.59 -2.60 -5.55
CA THR A 52 -10.12 -3.04 -4.23
C THR A 52 -9.61 -1.86 -3.43
N ARG A 53 -10.01 -1.81 -2.15
CA ARG A 53 -9.51 -0.83 -1.18
C ARG A 53 -8.57 -1.51 -0.21
N LEU A 54 -7.45 -0.85 0.07
CA LEU A 54 -6.45 -1.32 1.02
C LEU A 54 -6.21 -0.23 2.05
N THR A 55 -5.73 -0.64 3.22
CA THR A 55 -5.28 0.26 4.27
C THR A 55 -3.78 0.07 4.50
N LEU A 56 -3.02 1.14 4.29
CA LEU A 56 -1.60 1.23 4.54
C LEU A 56 -1.39 1.82 5.94
N ILE A 57 -0.68 1.09 6.79
CA ILE A 57 -0.38 1.50 8.17
C ILE A 57 1.12 1.71 8.29
N ILE A 58 1.52 2.94 8.59
CA ILE A 58 2.92 3.34 8.76
C ILE A 58 3.21 3.37 10.25
N SER A 59 4.24 2.64 10.66
CA SER A 59 4.55 2.39 12.08
C SER A 59 6.03 2.51 12.37
N SER A 60 6.40 2.69 13.64
CA SER A 60 7.78 2.58 14.09
C SER A 60 7.88 1.81 15.39
N ASP A 61 8.96 1.05 15.55
CA ASP A 61 9.27 0.29 16.77
C ASP A 61 10.00 1.13 17.84
N VAL A 62 10.40 2.36 17.52
CA VAL A 62 11.08 3.26 18.48
C VAL A 62 10.37 4.60 18.63
N LYS A 63 10.80 5.32 19.66
CA LYS A 63 10.56 6.75 19.77
C LYS A 63 11.41 7.50 18.73
N GLY A 64 10.86 7.77 17.56
CA GLY A 64 11.55 8.45 16.47
C GLY A 64 10.66 9.49 15.79
N SER A 65 11.24 10.33 14.92
CA SER A 65 10.45 11.24 14.11
C SER A 65 10.34 10.74 12.67
N CYS A 66 9.14 10.54 12.12
CA CYS A 66 8.93 10.43 10.67
C CYS A 66 8.86 11.82 10.03
N ASP A 67 9.45 11.96 8.86
CA ASP A 67 9.15 13.02 7.89
C ASP A 67 9.31 12.38 6.51
N GLY A 68 8.21 12.15 5.80
CA GLY A 68 8.22 11.26 4.66
C GLY A 68 7.08 11.47 3.69
N PHE A 69 7.09 10.67 2.62
CA PHE A 69 6.07 10.72 1.59
C PHE A 69 5.65 9.32 1.16
N LEU A 70 4.38 9.16 0.82
CA LEU A 70 3.88 8.08 -0.04
C LEU A 70 3.53 8.68 -1.39
N LEU A 71 4.16 8.21 -2.47
CA LEU A 71 4.00 8.77 -3.80
C LEU A 71 3.61 7.69 -4.81
N ILE A 72 2.73 8.05 -5.74
CA ILE A 72 2.49 7.36 -7.00
C ILE A 72 2.94 8.30 -8.11
N LEU A 73 3.73 7.80 -9.05
CA LEU A 73 4.41 8.61 -10.08
C LEU A 73 4.07 8.13 -11.50
N GLY A 74 4.24 9.02 -12.47
CA GLY A 74 4.15 8.69 -13.89
C GLY A 74 2.78 8.15 -14.29
N ASP A 75 2.77 7.05 -15.05
CA ASP A 75 1.53 6.43 -15.53
C ASP A 75 0.72 5.74 -14.41
N ASP A 76 1.37 5.38 -13.29
CA ASP A 76 0.73 4.70 -12.18
C ASP A 76 -0.30 5.59 -11.47
N VAL A 77 -0.24 6.92 -11.67
CA VAL A 77 -1.24 7.85 -11.11
C VAL A 77 -2.64 7.60 -11.64
N ASN A 78 -2.78 6.95 -12.79
CA ASN A 78 -4.07 6.55 -13.35
C ASN A 78 -4.48 5.12 -12.93
N ARG A 79 -3.59 4.40 -12.23
CA ARG A 79 -3.79 3.01 -11.80
C ARG A 79 -4.12 2.90 -10.33
N GLY A 80 -3.60 3.78 -9.48
CA GLY A 80 -3.87 3.79 -8.05
C GLY A 80 -4.24 5.17 -7.54
N PHE A 81 -4.90 5.21 -6.38
CA PHE A 81 -5.22 6.44 -5.67
C PHE A 81 -4.91 6.30 -4.19
N LEU A 82 -4.21 7.29 -3.63
CA LEU A 82 -3.97 7.41 -2.19
C LEU A 82 -4.98 8.38 -1.59
N SER A 83 -5.56 8.02 -0.44
CA SER A 83 -6.45 8.92 0.31
C SER A 83 -6.19 8.93 1.81
N ALA A 84 -6.45 10.06 2.43
CA ALA A 84 -6.40 10.24 3.88
C ALA A 84 -7.82 10.45 4.45
N ARG A 85 -7.94 10.42 5.78
CA ARG A 85 -9.22 10.42 6.51
C ARG A 85 -9.42 11.70 7.32
N ASP A 86 -10.68 12.14 7.40
CA ASP A 86 -11.16 13.25 8.21
C ASP A 86 -10.34 14.55 8.06
N TYR A 87 -10.48 15.20 6.90
CA TYR A 87 -9.86 16.51 6.66
C TYR A 87 -10.42 17.59 7.59
N ASN A 88 -9.52 18.38 8.16
CA ASN A 88 -9.84 19.52 8.99
C ASN A 88 -9.46 20.81 8.27
N ASP A 89 -10.47 21.55 7.80
CA ASP A 89 -10.31 22.81 7.05
C ASP A 89 -9.59 23.92 7.85
N ILE A 90 -9.59 23.84 9.19
CA ILE A 90 -8.96 24.84 10.05
C ILE A 90 -7.45 24.59 10.13
N THR A 91 -7.04 23.33 10.27
CA THR A 91 -5.63 22.95 10.41
C THR A 91 -4.96 22.64 9.07
N GLY A 92 -5.76 22.42 8.03
CA GLY A 92 -5.28 21.95 6.73
C GLY A 92 -4.73 20.51 6.78
N ASN A 93 -5.15 19.73 7.78
CA ASN A 93 -4.60 18.43 8.09
C ASN A 93 -5.66 17.32 7.97
N TRP A 94 -5.24 16.10 7.62
CA TRP A 94 -6.08 14.91 7.66
C TRP A 94 -5.94 14.21 9.00
N GLU A 95 -6.67 14.73 9.99
CA GLU A 95 -6.51 14.35 11.40
C GLU A 95 -6.94 12.90 11.66
N GLY A 96 -7.89 12.37 10.89
CA GLY A 96 -8.30 10.96 10.95
C GLY A 96 -7.22 9.99 10.48
N SER A 97 -6.23 10.48 9.72
CA SER A 97 -5.05 9.71 9.30
C SER A 97 -3.87 9.81 10.27
N CYS A 98 -3.97 10.64 11.31
CA CYS A 98 -2.94 10.82 12.33
C CYS A 98 -3.27 9.97 13.56
N LEU A 99 -2.56 8.86 13.77
CA LEU A 99 -2.80 7.99 14.92
C LEU A 99 -2.09 8.53 16.18
N PRO A 100 -2.57 8.18 17.40
CA PRO A 100 -2.04 8.73 18.64
C PRO A 100 -0.52 8.59 18.81
N ALA A 101 0.08 7.50 18.32
CA ALA A 101 1.51 7.26 18.47
C ALA A 101 2.38 8.18 17.59
N ALA A 102 1.84 8.83 16.55
CA ALA A 102 2.57 9.84 15.77
C ALA A 102 2.90 11.11 16.56
N GLY A 103 2.28 11.26 17.74
CA GLY A 103 2.50 12.37 18.64
C GLY A 103 1.64 13.59 18.33
N ASN A 104 1.76 14.60 19.19
CA ASN A 104 0.96 15.80 19.09
C ASN A 104 1.36 16.63 17.87
N ARG A 105 0.35 17.12 17.14
CA ARG A 105 0.51 17.89 15.89
C ARG A 105 1.21 17.11 14.77
N ALA A 106 1.10 15.79 14.77
CA ALA A 106 1.39 15.02 13.57
C ALA A 106 0.52 15.52 12.41
N TYR A 107 1.03 15.42 11.20
CA TYR A 107 0.34 15.88 10.01
C TYR A 107 0.39 14.88 8.88
N VAL A 108 -0.64 14.96 8.05
CA VAL A 108 -0.87 14.25 6.82
C VAL A 108 -1.37 15.30 5.83
N LEU A 109 -0.64 15.53 4.74
CA LEU A 109 -0.96 16.54 3.72
C LEU A 109 -0.97 15.91 2.34
N PHE A 110 -1.93 16.25 1.49
CA PHE A 110 -1.91 15.79 0.10
C PHE A 110 -0.88 16.54 -0.72
N ILE A 111 -0.27 15.82 -1.65
CA ILE A 111 0.61 16.33 -2.68
C ILE A 111 0.02 15.94 -4.02
N VAL A 112 -0.23 16.93 -4.86
CA VAL A 112 -0.65 16.70 -6.26
C VAL A 112 0.24 17.56 -7.15
N GLY A 113 0.81 16.94 -8.18
CA GLY A 113 1.67 17.61 -9.15
C GLY A 113 1.52 16.99 -10.54
N LEU A 114 2.20 17.56 -11.54
CA LEU A 114 2.20 17.00 -12.89
C LEU A 114 2.85 15.61 -12.87
N GLY A 115 2.05 14.57 -13.12
CA GLY A 115 2.51 13.18 -13.13
C GLY A 115 2.84 12.60 -11.75
N GLN A 116 2.33 13.21 -10.66
CA GLN A 116 2.48 12.65 -9.32
C GLN A 116 1.25 12.92 -8.45
N GLN A 117 0.92 11.95 -7.62
CA GLN A 117 0.01 12.13 -6.49
C GLN A 117 0.61 11.46 -5.26
N GLY A 118 0.29 11.97 -4.08
CA GLY A 118 0.81 11.38 -2.87
C GLY A 118 0.41 12.11 -1.61
N ILE A 119 1.06 11.70 -0.52
CA ILE A 119 0.76 12.15 0.83
C ILE A 119 2.07 12.41 1.56
N SER A 120 2.24 13.61 2.10
CA SER A 120 3.29 13.95 3.06
C SER A 120 2.84 13.55 4.46
N LEU A 121 3.76 12.93 5.20
CA LEU A 121 3.55 12.43 6.55
C LEU A 121 4.62 13.04 7.45
N GLY A 122 4.23 13.53 8.62
CA GLY A 122 5.20 14.03 9.57
C GLY A 122 4.77 13.88 11.01
N THR A 123 5.66 13.33 11.81
CA THR A 123 5.55 13.36 13.28
C THR A 123 6.21 14.63 13.81
N VAL A 124 5.73 15.17 14.93
CA VAL A 124 6.28 16.43 15.45
C VAL A 124 6.64 16.36 16.94
N ARG A 125 5.65 16.21 17.84
CA ARG A 125 5.91 16.31 19.29
C ARG A 125 5.59 15.01 20.01
N SER A 126 6.62 14.44 20.62
CA SER A 126 6.52 13.22 21.42
C SER A 126 5.92 12.02 20.67
N PRO A 127 6.37 11.71 19.44
CA PRO A 127 6.03 10.43 18.83
C PRO A 127 6.48 9.29 19.75
N MET A 128 5.76 8.17 19.70
CA MET A 128 5.99 6.96 20.48
C MET A 128 6.04 5.76 19.54
N ALA A 129 6.62 4.64 19.98
CA ALA A 129 6.53 3.41 19.20
C ALA A 129 5.05 3.01 18.98
N GLY A 130 4.73 2.50 17.80
CA GLY A 130 3.39 2.08 17.39
C GLY A 130 3.01 2.57 15.99
N ASP A 131 1.72 2.45 15.68
CA ASP A 131 1.15 2.86 14.41
C ASP A 131 1.00 4.39 14.39
N TRP A 132 1.65 5.05 13.44
CA TRP A 132 1.71 6.50 13.32
C TRP A 132 0.66 7.05 12.36
N PHE A 133 0.51 6.43 11.20
CA PHE A 133 -0.38 6.94 10.16
C PHE A 133 -1.20 5.83 9.54
N ILE A 134 -2.40 6.18 9.12
CA ILE A 134 -3.31 5.30 8.39
C ILE A 134 -3.74 5.97 7.09
N ILE A 135 -3.42 5.34 5.97
CA ILE A 135 -3.65 5.84 4.62
C ILE A 135 -4.43 4.79 3.85
N ASP A 136 -5.41 5.22 3.07
CA ASP A 136 -6.17 4.32 2.22
C ASP A 136 -5.62 4.33 0.80
N TYR A 137 -5.70 3.17 0.15
CA TYR A 137 -5.33 2.97 -1.24
C TYR A 137 -6.52 2.39 -2.01
N THR A 138 -6.71 2.80 -3.26
CA THR A 138 -7.73 2.24 -4.15
C THR A 138 -7.10 1.90 -5.51
N ALA A 139 -7.30 0.67 -5.98
CA ALA A 139 -6.95 0.26 -7.34
C ALA A 139 -7.97 0.84 -8.34
N LEU A 140 -7.52 1.67 -9.29
CA LEU A 140 -8.38 2.40 -10.23
C LEU A 140 -8.48 1.75 -11.62
N SER A 141 -7.40 1.13 -12.10
CA SER A 141 -7.36 0.49 -13.42
C SER A 141 -6.38 -0.67 -13.46
N VAL A 142 -6.55 -1.55 -14.45
CA VAL A 142 -5.74 -2.77 -14.67
C VAL A 142 -4.27 -2.40 -14.94
N GLY A 143 -3.37 -3.25 -14.47
CA GLY A 143 -1.92 -3.12 -14.66
C GLY A 143 -1.16 -3.01 -13.34
N VAL A 144 0.15 -2.78 -13.42
CA VAL A 144 1.01 -2.68 -12.24
C VAL A 144 1.00 -1.25 -11.71
N CYS A 145 0.81 -1.07 -10.40
CA CYS A 145 0.90 0.21 -9.71
C CYS A 145 1.97 0.14 -8.62
N THR A 146 2.89 1.10 -8.62
CA THR A 146 3.93 1.22 -7.59
C THR A 146 3.66 2.42 -6.69
N ILE A 147 3.69 2.19 -5.38
CA ILE A 147 3.73 3.25 -4.36
C ILE A 147 5.14 3.31 -3.80
N ILE A 148 5.73 4.50 -3.80
CA ILE A 148 7.06 4.74 -3.26
C ILE A 148 6.92 5.40 -1.91
N PHE A 149 7.51 4.81 -0.88
CA PHE A 149 7.64 5.43 0.42
C PHE A 149 9.04 6.01 0.61
N TYR A 150 9.12 7.28 0.94
CA TYR A 150 10.37 7.95 1.31
C TYR A 150 10.34 8.32 2.78
N ASP A 151 11.37 7.94 3.54
CA ASP A 151 11.58 8.39 4.92
C ASP A 151 12.86 9.23 5.07
N TYR A 152 12.70 10.49 5.49
CA TYR A 152 13.77 11.44 5.76
C TYR A 152 14.14 11.54 7.25
N SER A 153 13.55 10.72 8.11
CA SER A 153 13.75 10.70 9.57
C SER A 153 15.22 10.74 10.02
N GLY A 154 16.13 10.19 9.22
CA GLY A 154 17.55 10.08 9.54
C GLY A 154 18.46 11.24 9.09
N ASN A 155 18.00 12.21 8.30
CA ASN A 155 18.92 13.15 7.62
C ASN A 155 18.68 14.65 7.91
N ARG A 156 18.11 14.99 9.08
CA ARG A 156 17.86 16.41 9.42
C ARG A 156 19.13 17.19 9.81
N GLU A 157 20.19 16.50 10.25
CA GLU A 157 21.39 17.17 10.77
C GLU A 157 22.44 17.52 9.70
N ASN A 158 22.36 16.98 8.47
CA ASN A 158 23.27 17.39 7.40
C ASN A 158 22.67 17.22 5.98
N PRO A 159 22.07 18.27 5.39
CA PRO A 159 21.56 18.23 4.03
C PRO A 159 22.63 18.02 2.95
N PHE A 160 23.92 17.95 3.31
CA PHE A 160 25.04 17.70 2.40
C PHE A 160 25.59 16.26 2.43
N ILE A 161 25.00 15.36 3.24
CA ILE A 161 25.31 13.93 3.14
C ILE A 161 24.22 13.30 2.28
N ASP A 162 24.61 12.87 1.08
CA ASP A 162 23.84 12.05 0.14
C ASP A 162 23.57 10.66 0.74
N VAL A 163 22.90 10.58 1.90
CA VAL A 163 22.30 9.33 2.34
C VAL A 163 21.00 9.21 1.57
N GLU A 164 20.94 8.23 0.67
CA GLU A 164 19.70 7.93 -0.04
C GLU A 164 18.59 7.68 0.99
N PRO A 165 17.43 8.35 0.86
CA PRO A 165 16.32 8.13 1.76
C PRO A 165 15.95 6.64 1.73
N ILE A 166 15.55 6.10 2.89
CA ILE A 166 15.04 4.73 2.93
C ILE A 166 13.81 4.71 2.04
N THR A 167 13.87 3.87 1.02
CA THR A 167 12.86 3.79 -0.02
C THR A 167 12.25 2.40 -0.02
N TYR A 168 10.96 2.29 0.30
CA TYR A 168 10.19 1.06 0.09
C TYR A 168 9.34 1.21 -1.16
N TYR A 169 9.24 0.15 -1.95
CA TYR A 169 8.37 0.08 -3.12
C TYR A 169 7.25 -0.91 -2.83
N LEU A 170 6.02 -0.43 -2.68
CA LEU A 170 4.85 -1.30 -2.59
C LEU A 170 4.32 -1.51 -4.01
N VAL A 171 4.39 -2.74 -4.49
CA VAL A 171 4.01 -3.10 -5.87
C VAL A 171 2.72 -3.90 -5.83
N PHE A 172 1.72 -3.40 -6.56
CA PHE A 172 0.42 -4.04 -6.73
C PHE A 172 0.19 -4.37 -8.20
N SER A 173 -0.30 -5.58 -8.47
CA SER A 173 -0.77 -5.98 -9.79
C SER A 173 -2.30 -5.95 -9.78
N HIS A 174 -2.88 -5.09 -10.61
CA HIS A 174 -4.32 -4.91 -10.69
C HIS A 174 -4.89 -5.73 -11.82
N VAL A 175 -5.85 -6.58 -11.49
CA VAL A 175 -6.59 -7.41 -12.45
C VAL A 175 -8.01 -6.87 -12.66
N PRO A 176 -8.70 -7.25 -13.75
CA PRO A 176 -10.11 -6.90 -13.95
C PRO A 176 -10.99 -7.25 -12.74
N THR A 177 -12.07 -6.48 -12.56
CA THR A 177 -13.05 -6.74 -11.49
C THR A 177 -13.89 -7.98 -11.81
N CYS A 178 -14.10 -8.85 -10.82
CA CYS A 178 -15.08 -9.94 -10.88
C CYS A 178 -16.46 -9.59 -10.30
N ASP A 179 -16.61 -8.40 -9.72
CA ASP A 179 -17.89 -7.82 -9.28
C ASP A 179 -18.51 -7.11 -10.49
N PHE A 180 -19.36 -7.84 -11.20
CA PHE A 180 -19.97 -7.43 -12.48
C PHE A 180 -21.27 -6.68 -12.28
N ASN A 181 -21.91 -6.82 -11.11
CA ASN A 181 -23.14 -6.12 -10.77
C ASN A 181 -22.90 -4.81 -9.97
N ASN A 182 -21.65 -4.52 -9.59
CA ASN A 182 -21.20 -3.38 -8.79
C ASN A 182 -21.80 -3.32 -7.38
N ASP A 183 -22.05 -4.46 -6.75
CA ASP A 183 -22.55 -4.54 -5.38
C ASP A 183 -21.45 -4.69 -4.32
N THR A 184 -20.18 -4.62 -4.74
CA THR A 184 -18.95 -4.75 -3.94
C THR A 184 -18.61 -6.17 -3.49
N LYS A 185 -19.34 -7.18 -3.95
CA LYS A 185 -19.08 -8.59 -3.66
C LYS A 185 -18.85 -9.35 -4.96
N VAL A 186 -18.21 -10.51 -4.84
CA VAL A 186 -18.09 -11.48 -5.92
C VAL A 186 -18.86 -12.71 -5.48
N ASP A 187 -20.11 -12.83 -5.92
CA ASP A 187 -21.00 -13.91 -5.51
C ASP A 187 -21.81 -14.51 -6.67
N PHE A 188 -22.85 -15.27 -6.34
CA PHE A 188 -23.68 -15.94 -7.34
C PHE A 188 -24.37 -14.98 -8.32
N ALA A 189 -24.60 -13.72 -7.93
CA ALA A 189 -25.11 -12.73 -8.86
C ALA A 189 -24.09 -12.41 -9.96
N ASP A 190 -22.81 -12.27 -9.61
CA ASP A 190 -21.73 -12.06 -10.58
C ASP A 190 -21.50 -13.30 -11.42
N PHE A 191 -21.52 -14.48 -10.81
CA PHE A 191 -21.45 -15.73 -11.57
C PHE A 191 -22.61 -15.87 -12.56
N ALA A 192 -23.82 -15.43 -12.21
CA ALA A 192 -24.95 -15.43 -13.14
C ALA A 192 -24.72 -14.49 -14.33
N VAL A 193 -24.10 -13.32 -14.10
CA VAL A 193 -23.65 -12.43 -15.18
C VAL A 193 -22.62 -13.15 -16.05
N PHE A 194 -21.54 -13.66 -15.46
CA PHE A 194 -20.49 -14.43 -16.16
C PHE A 194 -21.07 -15.57 -17.01
N ALA A 195 -21.92 -16.42 -16.41
CA ALA A 195 -22.53 -17.57 -17.07
C ALA A 195 -23.44 -17.18 -18.25
N SER A 196 -24.05 -15.99 -18.24
CA SER A 196 -24.85 -15.49 -19.38
C SER A 196 -24.03 -15.17 -20.64
N HIS A 197 -22.70 -15.13 -20.47
CA HIS A 197 -21.72 -14.93 -21.52
C HIS A 197 -20.83 -16.16 -21.78
N TRP A 198 -21.06 -17.28 -21.10
CA TRP A 198 -20.26 -18.50 -21.23
C TRP A 198 -20.12 -18.98 -22.68
N GLN A 199 -18.90 -19.37 -23.07
CA GLN A 199 -18.53 -19.81 -24.42
C GLN A 199 -18.82 -18.79 -25.53
N ARG A 200 -18.99 -17.51 -25.20
CA ARG A 200 -18.91 -16.47 -26.23
C ARG A 200 -17.46 -16.34 -26.67
N THR A 201 -17.28 -16.20 -27.98
CA THR A 201 -15.99 -16.06 -28.64
C THR A 201 -15.99 -14.80 -29.49
N ASN A 202 -14.81 -14.28 -29.81
CA ASN A 202 -14.64 -13.05 -30.59
C ASN A 202 -15.39 -11.88 -29.98
N CYS A 203 -15.32 -11.73 -28.65
CA CYS A 203 -15.94 -10.63 -27.94
C CYS A 203 -15.36 -9.30 -28.44
N PRO A 204 -16.11 -8.51 -29.22
CA PRO A 204 -15.59 -7.23 -29.70
C PRO A 204 -15.65 -6.23 -28.55
N ASP A 205 -14.70 -5.28 -28.53
CA ASP A 205 -14.60 -4.23 -27.51
C ASP A 205 -15.92 -3.48 -27.24
N ALA A 206 -16.81 -3.42 -28.23
CA ALA A 206 -18.10 -2.73 -28.16
C ALA A 206 -19.31 -3.61 -27.75
N GLY A 207 -19.14 -4.93 -27.58
CA GLY A 207 -20.22 -5.92 -27.43
C GLY A 207 -20.65 -6.27 -26.02
N GLY A 208 -20.04 -5.64 -24.99
CA GLY A 208 -20.45 -5.78 -23.58
C GLY A 208 -20.04 -7.09 -22.91
N CYS A 209 -19.19 -7.92 -23.54
CA CYS A 209 -18.61 -9.09 -22.89
C CYS A 209 -17.15 -8.91 -22.45
N VAL A 210 -16.48 -7.81 -22.83
CA VAL A 210 -15.12 -7.46 -22.34
C VAL A 210 -15.04 -7.41 -20.81
N SER A 211 -16.13 -7.08 -20.13
CA SER A 211 -16.10 -7.01 -18.67
C SER A 211 -15.99 -8.37 -17.99
N VAL A 212 -16.28 -9.47 -18.68
CA VAL A 212 -16.28 -10.85 -18.13
C VAL A 212 -15.22 -11.76 -18.77
N ASP A 213 -14.55 -11.28 -19.82
CA ASP A 213 -13.32 -11.82 -20.39
C ASP A 213 -12.15 -11.27 -19.54
N LEU A 214 -11.74 -12.06 -18.56
CA LEU A 214 -10.84 -11.66 -17.47
C LEU A 214 -9.37 -11.77 -17.86
N ASP A 215 -9.03 -12.64 -18.81
CA ASP A 215 -7.67 -12.76 -19.34
C ASP A 215 -7.44 -11.95 -20.64
N MET A 216 -8.51 -11.37 -21.19
CA MET A 216 -8.53 -10.53 -22.39
C MET A 216 -8.11 -11.28 -23.67
N ASP A 217 -8.36 -12.58 -23.76
CA ASP A 217 -8.05 -13.39 -24.94
C ASP A 217 -9.14 -13.33 -26.05
N GLY A 218 -10.29 -12.72 -25.74
CA GLY A 218 -11.43 -12.55 -26.63
C GLY A 218 -12.47 -13.68 -26.54
N ASN A 219 -12.27 -14.64 -25.64
CA ASN A 219 -13.16 -15.76 -25.34
C ASN A 219 -13.63 -15.70 -23.89
N ILE A 220 -14.69 -16.43 -23.58
CA ILE A 220 -15.18 -16.57 -22.20
C ILE A 220 -15.27 -18.06 -21.92
N ASP A 221 -14.25 -18.58 -21.27
CA ASP A 221 -14.10 -20.01 -21.08
C ASP A 221 -13.53 -20.40 -19.70
N TRP A 222 -12.90 -21.56 -19.64
CA TRP A 222 -12.39 -22.12 -18.39
C TRP A 222 -11.27 -21.29 -17.78
N ASP A 223 -10.49 -20.57 -18.58
CA ASP A 223 -9.40 -19.74 -18.08
C ASP A 223 -9.98 -18.53 -17.33
N ASP A 224 -11.02 -17.88 -17.87
CA ASP A 224 -11.76 -16.83 -17.15
C ASP A 224 -12.47 -17.36 -15.90
N LEU A 225 -13.09 -18.53 -15.98
CA LEU A 225 -13.75 -19.11 -14.82
C LEU A 225 -12.73 -19.40 -13.71
N SER A 226 -11.53 -19.86 -14.06
CA SER A 226 -10.45 -20.07 -13.09
C SER A 226 -10.10 -18.75 -12.39
N LEU A 227 -9.88 -17.68 -13.15
CA LEU A 227 -9.61 -16.34 -12.60
C LEU A 227 -10.74 -15.84 -11.72
N PHE A 228 -11.99 -16.02 -12.15
CA PHE A 228 -13.17 -15.66 -11.35
C PHE A 228 -13.19 -16.43 -10.02
N THR A 229 -12.83 -17.72 -10.02
CA THR A 229 -12.83 -18.54 -8.80
C THR A 229 -11.78 -18.15 -7.78
N ASP A 230 -10.67 -17.53 -8.20
CA ASP A 230 -9.64 -17.00 -7.28
C ASP A 230 -10.19 -15.86 -6.41
N TYR A 231 -11.24 -15.19 -6.86
CA TYR A 231 -11.93 -14.11 -6.15
C TYR A 231 -13.32 -14.50 -5.64
N TRP A 232 -13.73 -15.77 -5.78
CA TRP A 232 -15.06 -16.25 -5.42
C TRP A 232 -15.38 -16.08 -3.94
N LEU A 233 -16.56 -15.54 -3.63
CA LEU A 233 -16.98 -15.14 -2.28
C LEU A 233 -16.03 -14.11 -1.62
N GLY A 234 -15.11 -13.56 -2.41
CA GLY A 234 -14.36 -12.37 -2.07
C GLY A 234 -15.27 -11.15 -2.05
N SER A 235 -14.79 -10.11 -1.38
CA SER A 235 -15.45 -8.82 -1.34
C SER A 235 -14.42 -7.74 -1.66
N LYS A 236 -14.81 -6.74 -2.46
CA LYS A 236 -14.13 -5.44 -2.51
C LYS A 236 -14.41 -4.73 -1.18
N LYS A 237 -13.77 -5.20 -0.10
CA LYS A 237 -13.76 -4.42 1.14
C LYS A 237 -12.84 -3.24 0.93
#